data_AF-A0A3M8P7J1-F1
#
_entry.id   AF-A0A3M8P7J1-F1
#
_cell.length_a   1.000
_cell.length_b   1.000
_cell.length_c   1.000
_cell.angle_alpha   90.00
_cell.angle_beta   90.00
_cell.angle_gamma   90.00
#
_symmetry.space_group_name_H-M   'P 1'
#
loop_
_entity.id
_entity.type
_entity.pdbx_description
1 polymer ?
#
loop_
_entity_poly.entity_id
_entity_poly.type
_entity_poly.pdbx_seq_one_letter_code
_entity_poly.pdbx_strand_id
1 'polypeptide(L)'
;MKKLWSSVLVIFSMFLLVSSAQAASDLPSSHSFHEEMTYLLDEGIITGYPDGTVRPESTVTRAEAAIMVGRLKGLDGTQQATPFSDVTARQKASGFIAAAAEAGLIDGYPDGTFKPYAPITRGDMAIILSRSFDLGFSFNSDFTDVSPNMELYDAVGKMVAASIAVGYDDHTFRPNEPITRGQFSAFVARGLEPQFKNDARIAGSYMKDKTKMYTYRRVDGHVEVHSYEDLPSRDGLAYGYMWRVESGKHDYDLEYQEVETHRVFLNGYPYSEYDTVLTYPVEVGKTFETGLGEPTYLTISAVNQTVETEYGTFTNATEITVANGYRYYMVEGFSTVKSLNEQGETVFELIGVE
;
A
#
# COMPACT_ATOMS: atom_id res chain seq x y z
N MET A 1 14.67 16.90 76.47
CA MET A 1 14.85 15.65 75.69
C MET A 1 13.74 15.59 74.66
N LYS A 2 14.10 15.20 73.43
CA LYS A 2 13.43 15.52 72.16
C LYS A 2 12.15 14.69 71.96
N LYS A 3 11.02 15.33 71.64
CA LYS A 3 9.85 14.64 71.06
C LYS A 3 9.97 14.71 69.54
N LEU A 4 10.34 13.59 68.92
CA LEU A 4 10.27 13.39 67.48
C LEU A 4 8.78 13.33 67.08
N TRP A 5 8.35 14.27 66.24
CA TRP A 5 7.09 14.17 65.53
C TRP A 5 7.41 13.62 64.15
N SER A 6 7.06 12.36 63.93
CA SER A 6 7.11 11.74 62.62
C SER A 6 5.96 12.28 61.78
N SER A 7 6.27 13.19 60.86
CA SER A 7 5.34 13.61 59.81
C SER A 7 5.13 12.46 58.83
N VAL A 8 3.92 11.90 58.80
CA VAL A 8 3.49 10.96 57.76
C VAL A 8 3.14 11.79 56.52
N LEU A 9 3.99 11.71 55.50
CA LEU A 9 3.74 12.28 54.18
C LEU A 9 2.76 11.35 53.45
N VAL A 10 1.47 11.71 53.42
CA VAL A 10 0.48 11.02 52.58
C VAL A 10 0.71 11.47 51.14
N ILE A 11 1.44 10.66 50.38
CA ILE A 11 1.58 10.82 48.93
C ILE A 11 0.23 10.45 48.33
N PHE A 12 -0.54 11.48 47.92
CA PHE A 12 -1.77 11.31 47.15
C PHE A 12 -1.35 10.87 45.74
N SER A 13 -1.25 9.55 45.56
CA SER A 13 -1.10 8.93 44.24
C SER A 13 -2.38 9.22 43.46
N MET A 14 -2.31 10.27 42.64
CA MET A 14 -3.30 10.59 41.63
C MET A 14 -3.22 9.48 40.58
N PHE A 15 -3.99 8.41 40.80
CA PHE A 15 -4.28 7.44 39.74
C PHE A 15 -4.91 8.24 38.59
N LEU A 16 -4.12 8.52 37.57
CA LEU A 16 -4.63 8.80 36.25
C LEU A 16 -5.48 7.57 35.90
N LEU A 17 -6.80 7.75 35.94
CA LEU A 17 -7.71 6.87 35.23
C LEU A 17 -7.33 7.00 33.75
N VAL A 18 -6.40 6.17 33.31
CA VAL A 18 -6.28 5.83 31.91
C VAL A 18 -7.63 5.22 31.60
N SER A 19 -8.51 6.01 30.99
CA SER A 19 -9.77 5.50 30.48
C SER A 19 -9.36 4.44 29.47
N SER A 20 -9.50 3.17 29.84
CA SER A 20 -9.39 2.06 28.90
C SER A 20 -10.21 2.45 27.69
N ALA A 21 -9.59 2.48 26.51
CA ALA A 21 -10.30 2.68 25.26
C ALA A 21 -11.55 1.79 25.31
N GLN A 22 -12.72 2.41 25.39
CA GLN A 22 -13.97 1.67 25.36
C GLN A 22 -13.92 0.91 24.03
N ALA A 23 -13.85 -0.43 24.08
CA ALA A 23 -13.84 -1.25 22.89
C ALA A 23 -15.00 -0.77 21.99
N ALA A 24 -14.68 -0.34 20.77
CA ALA A 24 -15.66 0.25 19.88
C ALA A 24 -16.76 -0.77 19.62
N SER A 25 -17.98 -0.49 20.07
CA SER A 25 -19.06 -1.48 20.12
C SER A 25 -19.47 -2.00 18.74
N ASP A 26 -19.14 -1.26 17.69
CA ASP A 26 -19.44 -1.53 16.29
C ASP A 26 -18.21 -2.00 15.47
N LEU A 27 -17.09 -2.33 16.12
CA LEU A 27 -15.89 -2.90 15.49
C LEU A 27 -15.47 -4.23 16.16
N PRO A 28 -16.28 -5.29 16.07
CA PRO A 28 -15.91 -6.61 16.59
C PRO A 28 -14.68 -7.16 15.83
N SER A 29 -13.96 -8.10 16.44
CA SER A 29 -12.79 -8.76 15.82
C SER A 29 -13.10 -9.52 14.53
N SER A 30 -14.38 -9.79 14.25
CA SER A 30 -14.85 -10.40 13.00
C SER A 30 -15.12 -9.38 11.89
N HIS A 31 -15.00 -8.08 12.15
CA HIS A 31 -15.22 -7.03 11.14
C HIS A 31 -14.06 -7.00 10.15
N SER A 32 -14.33 -6.86 8.85
CA SER A 32 -13.31 -6.92 7.78
C SER A 32 -12.24 -5.82 7.84
N PHE A 33 -12.47 -4.78 8.63
CA PHE A 33 -11.54 -3.65 8.81
C PHE A 33 -11.09 -3.52 10.28
N HIS A 34 -11.27 -4.59 11.08
CA HIS A 34 -10.97 -4.53 12.51
C HIS A 34 -9.51 -4.21 12.77
N GLU A 35 -8.59 -4.89 12.08
CA GLU A 35 -7.16 -4.75 12.33
C GLU A 35 -6.65 -3.38 11.92
N GLU A 36 -7.00 -2.91 10.72
CA GLU A 36 -6.56 -1.59 10.23
C GLU A 36 -7.14 -0.45 11.07
N MET A 37 -8.43 -0.52 11.42
CA MET A 37 -9.03 0.52 12.25
C MET A 37 -8.50 0.51 13.69
N THR A 38 -8.21 -0.66 14.25
CA THR A 38 -7.60 -0.76 15.58
C THR A 38 -6.20 -0.16 15.58
N TYR A 39 -5.39 -0.52 14.58
CA TYR A 39 -4.06 0.09 14.39
C TYR A 39 -4.14 1.62 14.30
N LEU A 40 -5.05 2.17 13.48
CA LEU A 40 -5.17 3.63 13.35
C LEU A 40 -5.78 4.33 14.58
N LEU A 41 -6.52 3.60 15.43
CA LEU A 41 -6.98 4.12 16.73
C LEU A 41 -5.79 4.23 17.69
N ASP A 42 -4.93 3.20 17.72
CA ASP A 42 -3.73 3.15 18.56
C ASP A 42 -2.72 4.23 18.14
N GLU A 43 -2.56 4.46 16.84
CA GLU A 43 -1.75 5.57 16.29
C GLU A 43 -2.42 6.96 16.45
N GLY A 44 -3.67 7.01 16.93
CA GLY A 44 -4.40 8.26 17.12
C GLY A 44 -4.79 9.00 15.82
N ILE A 45 -4.65 8.35 14.67
CA ILE A 45 -5.01 8.88 13.35
C ILE A 45 -6.53 8.96 13.22
N ILE A 46 -7.22 7.90 13.63
CA ILE A 46 -8.68 7.91 13.78
C ILE A 46 -9.07 7.96 15.25
N THR A 47 -10.28 8.43 15.52
CA THR A 47 -10.88 8.44 16.85
C THR A 47 -12.31 7.94 16.76
N GLY A 48 -12.82 7.38 17.86
CA GLY A 48 -14.24 7.07 18.02
C GLY A 48 -15.11 8.32 18.22
N TYR A 49 -16.41 8.08 18.28
CA TYR A 49 -17.46 9.05 18.55
C TYR A 49 -17.84 9.03 20.04
N PRO A 50 -18.47 10.10 20.57
CA PRO A 50 -18.87 10.16 21.99
C PRO A 50 -19.84 9.07 22.45
N ASP A 51 -20.51 8.40 21.51
CA ASP A 51 -21.42 7.27 21.76
C ASP A 51 -20.70 5.91 21.89
N GLY A 52 -19.36 5.89 21.80
CA GLY A 52 -18.55 4.67 21.92
C GLY A 52 -18.40 3.88 20.61
N THR A 53 -18.84 4.45 19.48
CA THR A 53 -18.72 3.84 18.15
C THR A 53 -17.51 4.36 17.37
N VAL A 54 -17.09 3.66 16.32
CA VAL A 54 -16.08 4.13 15.33
C VAL A 54 -16.63 4.20 13.91
N ARG A 55 -17.82 3.64 13.67
CA ARG A 55 -18.66 3.75 12.48
C ARG A 55 -17.97 3.29 11.20
N PRO A 56 -17.48 2.03 11.13
CA PRO A 56 -16.75 1.53 9.96
C PRO A 56 -17.55 1.63 8.66
N GLU A 57 -18.87 1.43 8.73
CA GLU A 57 -19.77 1.42 7.57
C GLU A 57 -20.30 2.80 7.16
N SER A 58 -20.00 3.85 7.93
CA SER A 58 -20.42 5.21 7.58
C SER A 58 -19.51 5.79 6.50
N THR A 59 -20.09 6.49 5.53
CA THR A 59 -19.33 7.25 4.53
C THR A 59 -18.51 8.35 5.19
N VAL A 60 -17.28 8.55 4.74
CA VAL A 60 -16.39 9.61 5.24
C VAL A 60 -16.74 10.93 4.57
N THR A 61 -16.90 12.00 5.35
CA THR A 61 -16.99 13.36 4.81
C THR A 61 -15.62 13.93 4.46
N ARG A 62 -15.56 14.90 3.55
CA ARG A 62 -14.32 15.61 3.20
C ARG A 62 -13.63 16.24 4.43
N ALA A 63 -14.40 16.77 5.38
CA ALA A 63 -13.86 17.30 6.64
C ALA A 63 -13.27 16.21 7.54
N GLU A 64 -13.90 15.04 7.64
CA GLU A 64 -13.35 13.90 8.39
C GLU A 64 -12.08 13.35 7.74
N ALA A 65 -12.03 13.29 6.40
CA ALA A 65 -10.81 12.94 5.66
C ALA A 65 -9.66 13.92 5.96
N ALA A 66 -9.93 15.23 5.94
CA ALA A 66 -8.94 16.25 6.30
C ALA A 66 -8.42 16.10 7.74
N ILE A 67 -9.29 15.75 8.70
CA ILE A 67 -8.88 15.47 10.08
C ILE A 67 -7.95 14.24 10.13
N MET A 68 -8.32 13.14 9.46
CA MET A 68 -7.53 11.90 9.49
C MET A 68 -6.15 12.11 8.83
N VAL A 69 -6.11 12.79 7.68
CA VAL A 69 -4.87 13.09 6.95
C VAL A 69 -4.02 14.11 7.71
N GLY A 70 -4.66 15.11 8.33
CA GLY A 70 -3.97 16.07 9.17
C GLY A 70 -3.28 15.41 10.36
N ARG A 71 -3.94 14.44 11.02
CA ARG A 71 -3.32 13.65 12.09
C ARG A 71 -2.21 12.74 11.58
N LEU A 72 -2.44 12.03 10.48
CA LEU A 72 -1.43 11.21 9.79
C LEU A 72 -0.15 12.01 9.51
N LYS A 73 -0.27 13.29 9.11
CA LYS A 73 0.87 14.16 8.80
C LYS A 73 1.32 15.04 9.98
N GLY A 74 0.77 14.84 11.18
CA GLY A 74 1.14 15.60 12.37
C GLY A 74 0.86 17.11 12.29
N LEU A 75 -0.15 17.52 11.51
CA LEU A 75 -0.51 18.93 11.32
C LEU A 75 -1.22 19.50 12.54
N ASP A 76 -1.13 20.82 12.72
CA ASP A 76 -1.86 21.53 13.78
C ASP A 76 -3.36 21.63 13.43
N GLY A 77 -4.18 20.95 14.22
CA GLY A 77 -5.63 20.95 14.11
C GLY A 77 -6.33 22.13 14.79
N THR A 78 -5.58 23.09 15.35
CA THR A 78 -6.14 24.25 16.04
C THR A 78 -7.06 25.05 15.12
N GLN A 79 -8.28 25.32 15.59
CA GLN A 79 -9.31 26.00 14.84
C GLN A 79 -8.85 27.38 14.34
N GLN A 80 -8.88 27.61 13.03
CA GLN A 80 -8.43 28.83 12.39
C GLN A 80 -9.25 29.18 11.14
N ALA A 81 -9.05 30.39 10.60
CA ALA A 81 -9.66 30.77 9.33
C ALA A 81 -9.12 29.89 8.20
N THR A 82 -9.96 29.62 7.20
CA THR A 82 -9.59 28.80 6.04
C THR A 82 -9.70 29.64 4.77
N PRO A 83 -9.07 29.24 3.65
CA PRO A 83 -9.27 29.90 2.36
C PRO A 83 -10.65 29.62 1.74
N PHE A 84 -11.46 28.74 2.36
CA PHE A 84 -12.73 28.28 1.80
C PHE A 84 -13.92 29.02 2.41
N SER A 85 -14.81 29.50 1.53
CA SER A 85 -15.94 30.35 1.91
C SER A 85 -17.01 29.64 2.77
N ASP A 86 -17.08 28.32 2.72
CA ASP A 86 -18.04 27.48 3.45
C ASP A 86 -17.46 26.80 4.71
N VAL A 87 -16.19 27.07 5.04
CA VAL A 87 -15.53 26.54 6.25
C VAL A 87 -15.15 27.68 7.19
N THR A 88 -16.01 27.92 8.18
CA THR A 88 -15.78 28.95 9.20
C THR A 88 -14.75 28.49 10.23
N ALA A 89 -14.02 29.44 10.84
CA ALA A 89 -13.02 29.13 11.86
C ALA A 89 -13.56 28.31 13.05
N ARG A 90 -14.86 28.40 13.38
CA ARG A 90 -15.48 27.67 14.49
C ARG A 90 -15.79 26.19 14.20
N GLN A 91 -15.66 25.74 12.95
CA GLN A 91 -15.88 24.32 12.63
C GLN A 91 -14.72 23.47 13.17
N LYS A 92 -15.00 22.28 13.72
CA LYS A 92 -13.99 21.42 14.34
C LYS A 92 -12.83 21.06 13.40
N ALA A 93 -13.12 20.92 12.10
CA ALA A 93 -12.14 20.55 11.09
C ALA A 93 -11.36 21.74 10.50
N SER A 94 -11.70 22.99 10.86
CA SER A 94 -11.14 24.19 10.19
C SER A 94 -9.61 24.25 10.25
N GLY A 95 -9.02 23.87 11.40
CA GLY A 95 -7.57 23.78 11.58
C GLY A 95 -6.90 22.83 10.61
N PHE A 96 -7.34 21.58 10.63
CA PHE A 96 -6.80 20.55 9.73
C PHE A 96 -7.07 20.84 8.26
N ILE A 97 -8.23 21.40 7.91
CA ILE A 97 -8.54 21.80 6.53
C ILE A 97 -7.57 22.90 6.06
N ALA A 98 -7.33 23.93 6.87
CA ALA A 98 -6.40 25.00 6.53
C ALA A 98 -4.96 24.47 6.39
N ALA A 99 -4.48 23.71 7.38
CA ALA A 99 -3.11 23.19 7.39
C ALA A 99 -2.86 22.18 6.25
N ALA A 100 -3.82 21.29 5.96
CA ALA A 100 -3.68 20.31 4.89
C ALA A 100 -3.74 20.97 3.50
N ALA A 101 -4.53 22.04 3.34
CA ALA A 101 -4.55 22.82 2.10
C ALA A 101 -3.23 23.59 1.90
N GLU A 102 -2.69 24.19 2.96
CA GLU A 102 -1.38 24.85 2.92
C GLU A 102 -0.25 23.87 2.58
N ALA A 103 -0.31 22.64 3.09
CA ALA A 103 0.61 21.56 2.77
C ALA A 103 0.38 20.92 1.38
N GLY A 104 -0.62 21.36 0.62
CA GLY A 104 -0.94 20.83 -0.71
C GLY A 104 -1.54 19.42 -0.72
N LEU A 105 -1.95 18.89 0.45
CA LEU A 105 -2.49 17.53 0.59
C LEU A 105 -3.94 17.43 0.13
N ILE A 106 -4.69 18.52 0.27
CA ILE A 106 -6.11 18.61 -0.12
C ILE A 106 -6.35 19.92 -0.88
N ASP A 107 -7.35 19.91 -1.76
CA ASP A 107 -7.80 21.09 -2.50
C ASP A 107 -9.30 21.33 -2.32
N GLY A 108 -9.72 22.57 -2.56
CA GLY A 108 -11.13 22.96 -2.68
C GLY A 108 -11.60 22.99 -4.14
N TYR A 109 -12.85 23.39 -4.32
CA TYR A 109 -13.47 23.53 -5.63
C TYR A 109 -13.13 24.89 -6.26
N PRO A 110 -13.20 25.02 -7.60
CA PRO A 110 -12.94 26.28 -8.30
C PRO A 110 -13.85 27.45 -7.90
N ASP A 111 -14.98 27.18 -7.25
CA ASP A 111 -15.90 28.19 -6.71
C ASP A 111 -15.47 28.75 -5.34
N GLY A 112 -14.32 28.32 -4.81
CA GLY A 112 -13.80 28.75 -3.51
C GLY A 112 -14.45 28.06 -2.31
N THR A 113 -15.12 26.93 -2.52
CA THR A 113 -15.71 26.10 -1.45
C THR A 113 -14.87 24.85 -1.19
N PHE A 114 -15.02 24.25 -0.01
CA PHE A 114 -14.44 22.96 0.33
C PHE A 114 -15.47 21.82 0.38
N LYS A 115 -16.75 22.15 0.61
CA LYS A 115 -17.88 21.21 0.81
C LYS A 115 -17.59 20.21 1.94
N PRO A 116 -17.38 20.67 3.19
CA PRO A 116 -16.88 19.85 4.30
C PRO A 116 -17.76 18.64 4.63
N TYR A 117 -19.06 18.71 4.38
CA TYR A 117 -20.02 17.64 4.69
C TYR A 117 -20.36 16.74 3.50
N ALA A 118 -19.79 17.01 2.32
CA ALA A 118 -19.93 16.11 1.19
C ALA A 118 -19.12 14.83 1.45
N PRO A 119 -19.63 13.65 1.04
CA PRO A 119 -18.85 12.43 1.12
C PRO A 119 -17.61 12.53 0.23
N ILE A 120 -16.50 11.97 0.70
CA ILE A 120 -15.31 11.80 -0.13
C ILE A 120 -15.49 10.58 -1.05
N THR A 121 -15.05 10.71 -2.30
CA THR A 121 -15.04 9.61 -3.26
C THR A 121 -13.76 8.80 -3.16
N ARG A 122 -13.75 7.60 -3.74
CA ARG A 122 -12.53 6.77 -3.85
C ARG A 122 -11.43 7.47 -4.65
N GLY A 123 -11.78 8.25 -5.68
CA GLY A 123 -10.84 9.03 -6.48
C GLY A 123 -10.23 10.19 -5.68
N ASP A 124 -11.06 10.93 -4.93
CA ASP A 124 -10.57 11.98 -4.02
C ASP A 124 -9.59 11.40 -2.99
N MET A 125 -9.91 10.23 -2.42
CA MET A 125 -9.02 9.52 -1.49
C MET A 125 -7.69 9.14 -2.15
N ALA A 126 -7.71 8.64 -3.39
CA ALA A 126 -6.49 8.29 -4.10
C ALA A 126 -5.56 9.50 -4.27
N ILE A 127 -6.11 10.65 -4.67
CA ILE A 127 -5.34 11.90 -4.79
C ILE A 127 -4.73 12.28 -3.44
N ILE A 128 -5.55 12.37 -2.39
CA ILE A 128 -5.11 12.83 -1.07
C ILE A 128 -4.04 11.92 -0.48
N LEU A 129 -4.22 10.59 -0.56
CA LEU A 129 -3.23 9.65 -0.03
C LEU A 129 -1.97 9.58 -0.88
N SER A 130 -2.07 9.70 -2.21
CA SER A 130 -0.87 9.79 -3.08
C SER A 130 0.01 11.01 -2.80
N ARG A 131 -0.58 12.07 -2.25
CA ARG A 131 0.13 13.28 -1.80
C ARG A 131 0.64 13.16 -0.36
N SER A 132 0.06 12.24 0.41
CA SER A 132 0.37 12.05 1.84
C SER A 132 1.52 11.08 2.07
N PHE A 133 1.73 10.15 1.13
CA PHE A 133 2.78 9.13 1.19
C PHE A 133 3.86 9.35 0.12
N ASP A 134 5.08 8.89 0.42
CA ASP A 134 6.19 8.89 -0.51
C ASP A 134 6.06 7.68 -1.46
N LEU A 135 5.46 7.90 -2.63
CA LEU A 135 5.20 6.84 -3.62
C LEU A 135 6.13 6.98 -4.83
N GLY A 136 7.19 6.18 -4.87
CA GLY A 136 8.27 6.29 -5.86
C GLY A 136 8.04 5.69 -7.24
N PHE A 137 6.94 4.95 -7.40
CA PHE A 137 6.62 4.27 -8.66
C PHE A 137 5.16 4.47 -9.04
N SER A 138 4.93 4.71 -10.33
CA SER A 138 3.62 4.82 -10.96
C SER A 138 3.68 4.03 -12.26
N PHE A 139 2.56 3.42 -12.63
CA PHE A 139 2.42 2.73 -13.91
C PHE A 139 1.16 3.23 -14.61
N ASN A 140 1.10 3.01 -15.92
CA ASN A 140 -0.08 3.32 -16.71
C ASN A 140 -1.19 2.31 -16.39
N SER A 141 -2.07 2.66 -15.46
CA SER A 141 -3.20 1.81 -15.09
C SER A 141 -4.15 1.62 -16.26
N ASP A 142 -4.69 0.42 -16.42
CA ASP A 142 -5.61 0.04 -17.50
C ASP A 142 -7.07 -0.06 -17.06
N PHE A 143 -7.44 0.67 -16.01
CA PHE A 143 -8.82 0.75 -15.54
C PHE A 143 -9.72 1.42 -16.58
N THR A 144 -10.85 0.79 -16.86
CA THR A 144 -11.79 1.23 -17.91
C THR A 144 -12.52 2.53 -17.58
N ASP A 145 -12.56 2.90 -16.29
CA ASP A 145 -13.21 4.10 -15.77
C ASP A 145 -12.22 5.17 -15.26
N VAL A 146 -10.92 5.00 -15.53
CA VAL A 146 -9.87 5.98 -15.22
C VAL A 146 -9.09 6.30 -16.49
N SER A 147 -9.40 7.45 -17.11
CA SER A 147 -8.74 7.89 -18.34
C SER A 147 -7.42 8.63 -18.05
N PRO A 148 -6.39 8.52 -18.92
CA PRO A 148 -5.15 9.31 -18.81
C PRO A 148 -5.32 10.83 -18.71
N ASN A 149 -6.48 11.36 -19.11
CA ASN A 149 -6.78 12.80 -19.02
C ASN A 149 -7.41 13.22 -17.68
N MET A 150 -7.69 12.27 -16.77
CA MET A 150 -8.24 12.58 -15.45
C MET A 150 -7.12 13.00 -14.49
N GLU A 151 -7.40 13.99 -13.64
CA GLU A 151 -6.46 14.46 -12.61
C GLU A 151 -5.99 13.32 -11.68
N LEU A 152 -6.87 12.36 -11.40
CA LEU A 152 -6.59 11.22 -10.52
C LEU A 152 -5.79 10.08 -11.19
N TYR A 153 -5.50 10.15 -12.48
CA TYR A 153 -4.90 9.02 -13.22
C TYR A 153 -3.56 8.58 -12.62
N ASP A 154 -2.64 9.52 -12.41
CA ASP A 154 -1.33 9.22 -11.81
C ASP A 154 -1.47 8.78 -10.34
N ALA A 155 -2.38 9.40 -9.58
CA ALA A 155 -2.64 9.03 -8.20
C ALA A 155 -3.12 7.57 -8.09
N VAL A 156 -4.00 7.13 -8.99
CA VAL A 156 -4.46 5.74 -9.04
C VAL A 156 -3.32 4.78 -9.39
N GLY A 157 -2.50 5.11 -10.39
CA GLY A 157 -1.31 4.34 -10.76
C GLY A 157 -0.37 4.12 -9.57
N LYS A 158 -0.03 5.20 -8.85
CA LYS A 158 0.81 5.15 -7.64
C LYS A 158 0.20 4.33 -6.52
N MET A 159 -1.09 4.51 -6.24
CA MET A 159 -1.77 3.82 -5.14
C MET A 159 -1.85 2.31 -5.36
N VAL A 160 -2.04 1.88 -6.62
CA VAL A 160 -2.02 0.46 -6.98
C VAL A 160 -0.61 -0.09 -6.97
N ALA A 161 0.35 0.65 -7.53
CA ALA A 161 1.77 0.28 -7.50
C ALA A 161 2.29 0.02 -6.08
N ALA A 162 1.89 0.86 -5.12
CA ALA A 162 2.31 0.75 -3.73
C ALA A 162 1.52 -0.28 -2.91
N SER A 163 0.66 -1.10 -3.55
CA SER A 163 -0.26 -2.03 -2.89
C SER A 163 -1.13 -1.37 -1.82
N ILE A 164 -1.51 -0.10 -2.03
CA ILE A 164 -2.45 0.61 -1.16
C ILE A 164 -3.88 0.36 -1.65
N ALA A 165 -4.09 0.38 -2.96
CA ALA A 165 -5.35 0.07 -3.59
C ALA A 165 -5.26 -1.12 -4.55
N VAL A 166 -6.39 -1.77 -4.76
CA VAL A 166 -6.61 -2.77 -5.80
C VAL A 166 -7.86 -2.38 -6.58
N GLY A 167 -7.90 -2.73 -7.86
CA GLY A 167 -9.10 -2.59 -8.68
C GLY A 167 -10.14 -3.67 -8.41
N TYR A 168 -11.18 -3.68 -9.23
CA TYR A 168 -12.22 -4.71 -9.21
C TYR A 168 -12.05 -5.67 -10.40
N ASP A 169 -12.64 -6.86 -10.29
CA ASP A 169 -12.62 -7.91 -11.31
C ASP A 169 -13.13 -7.44 -12.68
N ASP A 170 -14.02 -6.45 -12.70
CA ASP A 170 -14.59 -5.82 -13.90
C ASP A 170 -13.66 -4.77 -14.55
N HIS A 171 -12.40 -4.71 -14.12
CA HIS A 171 -11.38 -3.77 -14.59
C HIS A 171 -11.75 -2.30 -14.33
N THR A 172 -12.49 -2.02 -13.26
CA THR A 172 -12.78 -0.66 -12.80
C THR A 172 -11.99 -0.31 -11.53
N PHE A 173 -11.77 0.98 -11.32
CA PHE A 173 -11.30 1.55 -10.05
C PHE A 173 -12.45 2.08 -9.20
N ARG A 174 -13.55 2.52 -9.84
CA ARG A 174 -14.73 3.17 -9.25
C ARG A 174 -14.41 4.50 -8.55
N PRO A 175 -13.80 5.49 -9.26
CA PRO A 175 -13.31 6.72 -8.64
C PRO A 175 -14.42 7.62 -8.09
N ASN A 176 -15.65 7.51 -8.59
CA ASN A 176 -16.77 8.37 -8.18
C ASN A 176 -17.59 7.82 -7.02
N GLU A 177 -17.33 6.58 -6.58
CA GLU A 177 -18.07 5.96 -5.49
C GLU A 177 -17.62 6.53 -4.13
N PRO A 178 -18.55 6.92 -3.25
CA PRO A 178 -18.24 7.22 -1.86
C PRO A 178 -17.58 6.04 -1.16
N ILE A 179 -16.64 6.32 -0.25
CA ILE A 179 -16.00 5.29 0.56
C ILE A 179 -16.41 5.36 2.02
N THR A 180 -16.50 4.19 2.65
CA THR A 180 -16.76 4.06 4.09
C THR A 180 -15.51 4.40 4.91
N ARG A 181 -15.71 4.64 6.20
CA ARG A 181 -14.63 4.93 7.15
C ARG A 181 -13.69 3.76 7.33
N GLY A 182 -14.21 2.53 7.30
CA GLY A 182 -13.40 1.31 7.29
C GLY A 182 -12.55 1.21 6.04
N GLN A 183 -13.13 1.47 4.86
CA GLN A 183 -12.36 1.49 3.60
C GLN A 183 -11.27 2.56 3.62
N PHE A 184 -11.58 3.80 4.02
CA PHE A 184 -10.57 4.86 4.16
C PHE A 184 -9.43 4.43 5.09
N SER A 185 -9.78 3.83 6.24
CA SER A 185 -8.81 3.34 7.23
C SER A 185 -7.91 2.25 6.64
N ALA A 186 -8.46 1.30 5.88
CA ALA A 186 -7.67 0.26 5.22
C ALA A 186 -6.64 0.85 4.24
N PHE A 187 -7.00 1.89 3.46
CA PHE A 187 -6.05 2.57 2.58
C PHE A 187 -4.93 3.28 3.36
N VAL A 188 -5.26 3.96 4.47
CA VAL A 188 -4.25 4.62 5.29
C VAL A 188 -3.31 3.61 5.94
N ALA A 189 -3.84 2.53 6.53
CA ALA A 189 -3.06 1.49 7.19
C ALA A 189 -2.10 0.80 6.21
N ARG A 190 -2.55 0.51 4.97
CA ARG A 190 -1.68 0.01 3.89
C ARG A 190 -0.59 0.97 3.47
N GLY A 191 -0.81 2.27 3.58
CA GLY A 191 0.24 3.26 3.34
C GLY A 191 1.32 3.24 4.42
N LEU A 192 0.99 2.79 5.63
CA LEU A 192 1.86 2.83 6.81
C LEU A 192 2.61 1.52 7.06
N GLU A 193 2.00 0.36 6.84
CA GLU A 193 2.58 -0.93 7.24
C GLU A 193 2.51 -2.00 6.14
N PRO A 194 3.59 -2.80 5.94
CA PRO A 194 3.61 -3.89 4.97
C PRO A 194 2.54 -4.97 5.20
N GLN A 195 2.21 -5.28 6.46
CA GLN A 195 1.26 -6.35 6.77
C GLN A 195 -0.12 -6.09 6.15
N PHE A 196 -0.60 -4.84 6.17
CA PHE A 196 -1.91 -4.50 5.60
C PHE A 196 -1.88 -4.45 4.07
N LYS A 197 -0.71 -4.20 3.45
CA LYS A 197 -0.54 -4.23 1.99
C LYS A 197 -0.79 -5.63 1.42
N ASN A 198 -0.64 -6.68 2.23
CA ASN A 198 -0.97 -8.05 1.82
C ASN A 198 -2.48 -8.27 1.61
N ASP A 199 -3.33 -7.37 2.08
CA ASP A 199 -4.78 -7.43 1.84
C ASP A 199 -5.18 -6.79 0.51
N ALA A 200 -4.34 -5.95 -0.09
CA ALA A 200 -4.59 -5.30 -1.38
C ALA A 200 -4.13 -6.19 -2.55
N ARG A 201 -4.72 -7.39 -2.66
CA ARG A 201 -4.40 -8.36 -3.70
C ARG A 201 -5.63 -8.99 -4.32
N ILE A 202 -5.47 -9.52 -5.53
CA ILE A 202 -6.53 -10.27 -6.21
C ILE A 202 -6.57 -11.72 -5.70
N ALA A 203 -7.67 -12.45 -5.97
CA ALA A 203 -7.73 -13.87 -5.69
C ALA A 203 -6.69 -14.63 -6.55
N GLY A 204 -5.92 -15.54 -5.94
CA GLY A 204 -4.82 -16.24 -6.63
C GLY A 204 -3.65 -15.33 -6.99
N SER A 205 -3.46 -14.23 -6.25
CA SER A 205 -2.36 -13.28 -6.45
C SER A 205 -0.99 -13.95 -6.47
N TYR A 206 -0.12 -13.51 -7.38
CA TYR A 206 1.28 -13.92 -7.46
C TYR A 206 2.21 -13.06 -6.60
N MET A 207 1.71 -11.99 -5.97
CA MET A 207 2.55 -11.11 -5.14
C MET A 207 3.09 -11.87 -3.94
N LYS A 208 4.33 -11.55 -3.58
CA LYS A 208 4.96 -12.06 -2.37
C LYS A 208 4.31 -11.46 -1.12
N ASP A 209 4.34 -12.20 -0.02
CA ASP A 209 4.05 -11.66 1.32
C ASP A 209 5.11 -10.62 1.69
N LYS A 210 4.66 -9.36 1.85
CA LYS A 210 5.52 -8.19 2.13
C LYS A 210 6.06 -8.13 3.56
N THR A 211 5.72 -9.08 4.42
CA THR A 211 6.27 -9.23 5.78
C THR A 211 7.41 -10.24 5.84
N LYS A 212 7.73 -10.88 4.72
CA LYS A 212 8.70 -11.97 4.61
C LYS A 212 9.94 -11.56 3.86
N MET A 213 11.05 -12.22 4.19
CA MET A 213 12.30 -12.12 3.44
C MET A 213 12.42 -13.33 2.53
N TYR A 214 12.83 -13.11 1.27
CA TYR A 214 13.00 -14.16 0.27
C TYR A 214 14.45 -14.23 -0.14
N THR A 215 15.06 -15.41 -0.01
CA THR A 215 16.46 -15.63 -0.34
C THR A 215 16.56 -16.46 -1.61
N TYR A 216 17.34 -15.98 -2.57
CA TYR A 216 17.52 -16.61 -3.86
C TYR A 216 18.99 -16.92 -4.13
N ARG A 217 19.26 -18.01 -4.86
CA ARG A 217 20.58 -18.33 -5.39
C ARG A 217 20.65 -18.03 -6.88
N ARG A 218 21.76 -17.44 -7.32
CA ARG A 218 22.06 -17.10 -8.70
C ARG A 218 23.01 -18.12 -9.34
N VAL A 219 23.10 -18.12 -10.67
CA VAL A 219 23.89 -19.09 -11.47
C VAL A 219 25.36 -19.21 -11.06
N ASP A 220 25.97 -18.11 -10.61
CA ASP A 220 27.37 -18.04 -10.19
C ASP A 220 27.56 -18.34 -8.68
N GLY A 221 26.50 -18.80 -8.02
CA GLY A 221 26.47 -19.21 -6.61
C GLY A 221 26.25 -18.08 -5.60
N HIS A 222 26.15 -16.81 -6.02
CA HIS A 222 25.85 -15.75 -5.06
C HIS A 222 24.39 -15.79 -4.62
N VAL A 223 24.14 -15.20 -3.44
CA VAL A 223 22.84 -15.15 -2.80
C VAL A 223 22.32 -13.73 -2.84
N GLU A 224 21.05 -13.58 -3.20
CA GLU A 224 20.30 -12.34 -3.17
C GLU A 224 19.22 -12.46 -2.08
N VAL A 225 19.09 -11.44 -1.23
CA VAL A 225 18.03 -11.36 -0.21
C VAL A 225 17.09 -10.24 -0.57
N HIS A 226 15.81 -10.57 -0.72
CA HIS A 226 14.75 -9.63 -1.05
C HIS A 226 13.93 -9.36 0.22
N SER A 227 13.96 -8.12 0.68
CA SER A 227 13.17 -7.61 1.81
C SER A 227 12.28 -6.46 1.35
N TYR A 228 11.11 -6.30 1.97
CA TYR A 228 10.21 -5.19 1.66
C TYR A 228 10.31 -4.13 2.76
N GLU A 229 10.86 -2.97 2.42
CA GLU A 229 11.34 -1.97 3.37
C GLU A 229 10.86 -0.58 3.00
N ASP A 230 10.62 0.28 4.00
CA ASP A 230 10.41 1.72 3.79
C ASP A 230 11.76 2.39 3.50
N LEU A 231 12.01 2.71 2.24
CA LEU A 231 13.28 3.26 1.79
C LEU A 231 13.24 4.79 1.79
N PRO A 232 14.28 5.44 2.36
CA PRO A 232 14.35 6.89 2.38
C PRO A 232 14.49 7.45 0.96
N SER A 233 13.99 8.66 0.76
CA SER A 233 14.21 9.41 -0.46
C SER A 233 15.72 9.58 -0.74
N ARG A 234 16.14 9.32 -1.98
CA ARG A 234 17.53 9.42 -2.45
C ARG A 234 17.58 10.38 -3.64
N ASP A 235 18.50 11.34 -3.62
CA ASP A 235 18.70 12.30 -4.73
C ASP A 235 17.44 13.10 -5.14
N GLY A 236 16.57 13.42 -4.17
CA GLY A 236 15.32 14.15 -4.42
C GLY A 236 14.19 13.29 -4.99
N LEU A 237 14.40 11.98 -5.07
CA LEU A 237 13.45 10.98 -5.52
C LEU A 237 12.89 10.23 -4.30
N ALA A 238 11.58 10.17 -4.17
CA ALA A 238 10.86 9.41 -3.15
C ALA A 238 10.85 7.91 -3.49
N TYR A 239 11.16 7.03 -2.56
CA TYR A 239 11.10 5.58 -2.79
C TYR A 239 9.91 5.00 -2.04
N GLY A 240 9.92 5.18 -0.71
CA GLY A 240 8.92 4.62 0.19
C GLY A 240 9.07 3.11 0.28
N TYR A 241 7.99 2.41 0.62
CA TYR A 241 7.96 0.96 0.70
C TYR A 241 8.26 0.26 -0.62
N MET A 242 9.36 -0.48 -0.72
CA MET A 242 9.80 -1.19 -1.93
C MET A 242 10.48 -2.53 -1.58
N TRP A 243 10.55 -3.44 -2.56
CA TRP A 243 11.46 -4.58 -2.47
C TRP A 243 12.89 -4.11 -2.70
N ARG A 244 13.77 -4.34 -1.73
CA ARG A 244 15.21 -4.12 -1.83
C ARG A 244 15.91 -5.47 -2.00
N VAL A 245 16.86 -5.52 -2.93
CA VAL A 245 17.66 -6.72 -3.22
C VAL A 245 19.09 -6.50 -2.77
N GLU A 246 19.49 -7.19 -1.71
CA GLU A 246 20.86 -7.20 -1.21
C GLU A 246 21.63 -8.40 -1.81
N SER A 247 22.67 -8.13 -2.61
CA SER A 247 23.43 -9.18 -3.34
C SER A 247 24.91 -9.31 -2.91
N GLY A 248 25.42 -8.40 -2.08
CA GLY A 248 26.81 -8.38 -1.59
C GLY A 248 27.91 -8.25 -2.65
N LYS A 249 27.56 -8.21 -3.95
CA LYS A 249 28.51 -8.17 -5.09
C LYS A 249 28.60 -6.82 -5.80
N HIS A 250 27.57 -5.98 -5.68
CA HIS A 250 27.49 -4.69 -6.35
C HIS A 250 27.36 -3.58 -5.31
N ASP A 251 27.96 -2.42 -5.58
CA ASP A 251 27.83 -1.20 -4.76
C ASP A 251 26.39 -0.59 -4.83
N TYR A 252 25.47 -1.23 -5.54
CA TYR A 252 24.09 -0.78 -5.73
C TYR A 252 23.12 -1.92 -5.40
N ASP A 253 22.21 -1.66 -4.48
CA ASP A 253 21.04 -2.51 -4.26
C ASP A 253 20.02 -2.23 -5.37
N LEU A 254 19.35 -3.28 -5.86
CA LEU A 254 18.23 -3.12 -6.79
C LEU A 254 16.95 -2.88 -5.98
N GLU A 255 16.20 -1.84 -6.33
CA GLU A 255 14.90 -1.55 -5.73
C GLU A 255 13.76 -1.72 -6.75
N TYR A 256 12.68 -2.39 -6.37
CA TYR A 256 11.53 -2.60 -7.27
C TYR A 256 10.19 -2.71 -6.54
N GLN A 257 9.09 -2.59 -7.29
CA GLN A 257 7.73 -2.86 -6.85
C GLN A 257 7.16 -4.08 -7.58
N GLU A 258 6.39 -4.89 -6.86
CA GLU A 258 5.47 -5.84 -7.48
C GLU A 258 4.11 -5.17 -7.59
N VAL A 259 3.58 -5.11 -8.81
CA VAL A 259 2.27 -4.52 -9.09
C VAL A 259 1.42 -5.55 -9.78
N GLU A 260 0.20 -5.73 -9.29
CA GLU A 260 -0.72 -6.70 -9.84
C GLU A 260 -2.12 -6.11 -9.98
N THR A 261 -2.68 -6.27 -11.19
CA THR A 261 -4.06 -5.94 -11.51
C THR A 261 -4.77 -7.21 -12.00
N HIS A 262 -6.08 -7.12 -12.25
CA HIS A 262 -6.83 -8.21 -12.90
C HIS A 262 -6.43 -8.45 -14.38
N ARG A 263 -5.38 -7.79 -14.89
CA ARG A 263 -4.93 -7.85 -16.29
C ARG A 263 -3.46 -8.21 -16.42
N VAL A 264 -2.62 -7.75 -15.50
CA VAL A 264 -1.17 -7.94 -15.55
C VAL A 264 -0.53 -8.06 -14.17
N PHE A 265 0.59 -8.76 -14.10
CA PHE A 265 1.58 -8.67 -13.03
C PHE A 265 2.83 -8.02 -13.61
N LEU A 266 3.38 -7.01 -12.94
CA LEU A 266 4.55 -6.29 -13.38
C LEU A 266 5.53 -5.97 -12.25
N ASN A 267 6.82 -5.94 -12.61
CA ASN A 267 7.88 -5.42 -11.77
C ASN A 267 8.18 -3.98 -12.19
N GLY A 268 7.94 -3.03 -11.30
CA GLY A 268 8.20 -1.61 -11.55
C GLY A 268 9.50 -1.15 -10.91
N TYR A 269 10.33 -0.40 -11.64
CA TYR A 269 11.55 0.18 -11.08
C TYR A 269 11.32 1.67 -10.83
N PRO A 270 11.68 2.20 -9.65
CA PRO A 270 11.36 3.57 -9.28
C PRO A 270 11.97 4.57 -10.28
N TYR A 271 11.14 5.52 -10.74
CA TYR A 271 11.48 6.55 -11.74
C TYR A 271 11.99 6.04 -13.08
N SER A 272 11.72 4.78 -13.40
CA SER A 272 12.17 4.12 -14.61
C SER A 272 11.00 3.41 -15.30
N GLU A 273 11.33 2.37 -16.04
CA GLU A 273 10.43 1.48 -16.76
C GLU A 273 9.85 0.36 -15.87
N TYR A 274 8.96 -0.46 -16.43
CA TYR A 274 8.38 -1.62 -15.78
C TYR A 274 8.32 -2.82 -16.72
N ASP A 275 8.49 -4.00 -16.15
CA ASP A 275 8.41 -5.29 -16.83
C ASP A 275 7.06 -5.93 -16.60
N THR A 276 6.33 -6.27 -17.67
CA THR A 276 5.20 -7.20 -17.59
C THR A 276 5.74 -8.63 -17.47
N VAL A 277 5.48 -9.26 -16.34
CA VAL A 277 5.96 -10.60 -16.00
C VAL A 277 4.85 -11.65 -16.18
N LEU A 278 3.58 -11.25 -16.05
CA LEU A 278 2.45 -12.14 -16.30
C LEU A 278 1.27 -11.35 -16.81
N THR A 279 0.38 -12.00 -17.57
CA THR A 279 -0.90 -11.42 -17.99
C THR A 279 -2.06 -12.35 -17.62
N TYR A 280 -3.19 -11.74 -17.28
CA TYR A 280 -4.44 -12.40 -16.92
C TYR A 280 -5.47 -12.36 -18.05
N PRO A 281 -6.30 -13.41 -18.23
CA PRO A 281 -6.24 -14.69 -17.51
C PRO A 281 -4.95 -15.48 -17.85
N VAL A 282 -4.52 -16.32 -16.90
CA VAL A 282 -3.36 -17.22 -17.06
C VAL A 282 -3.78 -18.39 -17.95
N GLU A 283 -3.40 -18.34 -19.21
CA GLU A 283 -3.82 -19.30 -20.23
C GLU A 283 -2.63 -19.76 -21.08
N VAL A 284 -2.46 -21.08 -21.20
CA VAL A 284 -1.37 -21.67 -22.01
C VAL A 284 -1.47 -21.22 -23.46
N GLY A 285 -0.34 -20.82 -24.03
CA GLY A 285 -0.22 -20.30 -25.39
C GLY A 285 -0.45 -18.80 -25.51
N LYS A 286 -0.89 -18.12 -24.45
CA LYS A 286 -1.03 -16.67 -24.45
C LYS A 286 0.33 -15.98 -24.50
N THR A 287 0.47 -15.04 -25.42
CA THR A 287 1.70 -14.26 -25.62
C THR A 287 1.52 -12.81 -25.20
N PHE A 288 2.59 -12.19 -24.71
CA PHE A 288 2.62 -10.79 -24.28
C PHE A 288 4.05 -10.23 -24.36
N GLU A 289 4.17 -8.90 -24.29
CA GLU A 289 5.45 -8.18 -24.34
C GLU A 289 5.84 -7.73 -22.92
N THR A 290 7.13 -7.80 -22.56
CA THR A 290 7.61 -7.34 -21.24
C THR A 290 7.62 -5.82 -21.10
N GLY A 291 7.87 -5.07 -22.19
CA GLY A 291 7.80 -3.62 -22.20
C GLY A 291 9.11 -2.86 -21.93
N LEU A 292 10.24 -3.55 -21.67
CA LEU A 292 11.57 -2.91 -21.63
C LEU A 292 12.31 -3.07 -22.96
N GLY A 293 13.02 -2.01 -23.35
CA GLY A 293 13.98 -2.05 -24.46
C GLY A 293 13.39 -2.53 -25.79
N GLU A 294 14.06 -3.50 -26.41
CA GLU A 294 13.59 -4.11 -27.65
C GLU A 294 12.45 -5.09 -27.39
N PRO A 295 11.40 -5.11 -28.24
CA PRO A 295 10.21 -5.94 -28.04
C PRO A 295 10.55 -7.40 -27.78
N THR A 296 10.45 -7.81 -26.52
CA THR A 296 10.69 -9.18 -26.09
C THR A 296 9.35 -9.83 -25.76
N TYR A 297 9.05 -10.90 -26.49
CA TYR A 297 7.80 -11.64 -26.34
C TYR A 297 7.97 -12.83 -25.41
N LEU A 298 6.98 -12.98 -24.53
CA LEU A 298 6.85 -14.03 -23.55
C LEU A 298 5.60 -14.85 -23.86
N THR A 299 5.64 -16.13 -23.54
CA THR A 299 4.51 -17.05 -23.70
C THR A 299 4.27 -17.81 -22.40
N ILE A 300 3.03 -17.85 -21.94
CA ILE A 300 2.63 -18.80 -20.89
C ILE A 300 2.69 -20.20 -21.50
N SER A 301 3.79 -20.92 -21.30
CA SER A 301 4.06 -22.19 -21.99
C SER A 301 3.43 -23.38 -21.28
N ALA A 302 3.26 -23.31 -19.96
CA ALA A 302 2.59 -24.35 -19.19
C ALA A 302 2.01 -23.80 -17.87
N VAL A 303 1.05 -24.52 -17.31
CA VAL A 303 0.47 -24.26 -15.97
C VAL A 303 0.47 -25.55 -15.16
N ASN A 304 0.26 -25.46 -13.85
CA ASN A 304 0.25 -26.60 -12.92
C ASN A 304 1.54 -27.44 -13.00
N GLN A 305 2.67 -26.76 -13.22
CA GLN A 305 3.97 -27.42 -13.26
C GLN A 305 4.43 -27.76 -11.86
N THR A 306 5.11 -28.90 -11.74
CA THR A 306 5.87 -29.23 -10.54
C THR A 306 7.28 -28.68 -10.67
N VAL A 307 7.66 -27.78 -9.78
CA VAL A 307 8.95 -27.11 -9.75
C VAL A 307 9.59 -27.34 -8.39
N GLU A 308 10.76 -27.95 -8.39
CA GLU A 308 11.58 -28.14 -7.19
C GLU A 308 12.58 -27.00 -7.07
N THR A 309 12.64 -26.40 -5.90
CA THR A 309 13.68 -25.45 -5.47
C THR A 309 14.31 -25.94 -4.17
N GLU A 310 15.40 -25.32 -3.71
CA GLU A 310 15.98 -25.70 -2.40
C GLU A 310 15.04 -25.37 -1.23
N TYR A 311 14.21 -24.33 -1.37
CA TYR A 311 13.20 -23.99 -0.37
C TYR A 311 12.07 -25.04 -0.29
N GLY A 312 11.64 -25.59 -1.43
CA GLY A 312 10.60 -26.61 -1.45
C GLY A 312 10.08 -26.95 -2.85
N THR A 313 9.08 -27.82 -2.88
CA THR A 313 8.41 -28.25 -4.11
C THR A 313 7.09 -27.53 -4.28
N PHE A 314 6.88 -26.90 -5.43
CA PHE A 314 5.63 -26.25 -5.83
C PHE A 314 4.95 -27.06 -6.92
N THR A 315 3.64 -27.28 -6.85
CA THR A 315 2.89 -28.12 -7.81
C THR A 315 1.92 -27.35 -8.70
N ASN A 316 1.81 -26.04 -8.49
CA ASN A 316 0.90 -25.14 -9.18
C ASN A 316 1.64 -24.03 -9.94
N ALA A 317 2.90 -24.28 -10.34
CA ALA A 317 3.69 -23.25 -11.00
C ALA A 317 3.21 -22.97 -12.43
N THR A 318 3.23 -21.69 -12.79
CA THR A 318 3.04 -21.21 -14.16
C THR A 318 4.40 -21.03 -14.80
N GLU A 319 4.64 -21.70 -15.92
CA GLU A 319 5.86 -21.56 -16.71
C GLU A 319 5.67 -20.48 -17.77
N ILE A 320 6.61 -19.55 -17.82
CA ILE A 320 6.69 -18.52 -18.85
C ILE A 320 7.99 -18.72 -19.62
N THR A 321 7.88 -18.85 -20.95
CA THR A 321 9.00 -18.96 -21.87
C THR A 321 9.22 -17.66 -22.62
N VAL A 322 10.46 -17.20 -22.63
CA VAL A 322 10.94 -16.05 -23.42
C VAL A 322 11.37 -16.55 -24.80
N ALA A 323 11.23 -15.73 -25.84
CA ALA A 323 11.54 -16.11 -27.23
C ALA A 323 12.97 -16.69 -27.46
N ASN A 324 13.93 -16.33 -26.62
CA ASN A 324 15.30 -16.86 -26.68
C ASN A 324 15.46 -18.23 -26.00
N GLY A 325 14.39 -18.83 -25.48
CA GLY A 325 14.42 -20.13 -24.78
C GLY A 325 14.64 -20.04 -23.27
N TYR A 326 14.89 -18.86 -22.70
CA TYR A 326 14.88 -18.66 -21.26
C TYR A 326 13.49 -18.94 -20.68
N ARG A 327 13.42 -19.55 -19.50
CA ARG A 327 12.16 -19.85 -18.82
C ARG A 327 12.17 -19.41 -17.38
N TYR A 328 11.03 -19.00 -16.86
CA TYR A 328 10.85 -18.81 -15.42
C TYR A 328 9.51 -19.36 -14.95
N TYR A 329 9.45 -19.69 -13.66
CA TYR A 329 8.34 -20.33 -13.00
C TYR A 329 7.80 -19.40 -11.92
N MET A 330 6.57 -18.98 -12.09
CA MET A 330 5.85 -18.16 -11.12
C MET A 330 4.89 -19.01 -10.30
N VAL A 331 4.72 -18.67 -9.02
CA VAL A 331 3.81 -19.35 -8.10
C VAL A 331 2.99 -18.31 -7.33
N GLU A 332 1.69 -18.57 -7.17
CA GLU A 332 0.80 -17.74 -6.36
C GLU A 332 1.35 -17.56 -4.94
N GLY A 333 1.45 -16.30 -4.47
CA GLY A 333 2.04 -15.94 -3.17
C GLY A 333 3.57 -15.89 -3.10
N PHE A 334 4.28 -16.25 -4.17
CA PHE A 334 5.75 -16.32 -4.18
C PHE A 334 6.42 -15.60 -5.36
N SER A 335 5.65 -15.08 -6.32
CA SER A 335 6.17 -14.51 -7.56
C SER A 335 7.06 -15.54 -8.30
N THR A 336 8.18 -15.12 -8.90
CA THR A 336 9.13 -16.05 -9.53
C THR A 336 9.90 -16.86 -8.48
N VAL A 337 9.81 -18.19 -8.56
CA VAL A 337 10.52 -19.12 -7.64
C VAL A 337 11.74 -19.76 -8.29
N LYS A 338 11.80 -19.84 -9.62
CA LYS A 338 12.92 -20.44 -10.35
C LYS A 338 13.00 -19.93 -11.78
N SER A 339 14.20 -19.86 -12.35
CA SER A 339 14.41 -19.61 -13.77
C SER A 339 15.54 -20.44 -14.34
N LEU A 340 15.47 -20.70 -15.65
CA LEU A 340 16.41 -21.51 -16.42
C LEU A 340 16.86 -20.74 -17.66
N ASN A 341 18.14 -20.87 -18.02
CA ASN A 341 18.62 -20.39 -19.33
C ASN A 341 18.15 -21.29 -20.48
N GLU A 342 18.53 -20.93 -21.71
CA GLU A 342 18.18 -21.69 -22.92
C GLU A 342 18.74 -23.13 -22.93
N GLN A 343 19.80 -23.40 -22.16
CA GLN A 343 20.37 -24.73 -21.95
C GLN A 343 19.67 -25.55 -20.86
N GLY A 344 18.74 -24.94 -20.11
CA GLY A 344 18.03 -25.57 -18.99
C GLY A 344 18.80 -25.53 -17.66
N GLU A 345 19.86 -24.74 -17.56
CA GLU A 345 20.63 -24.54 -16.33
C GLU A 345 19.94 -23.50 -15.43
N THR A 346 19.89 -23.76 -14.12
CA THR A 346 19.28 -22.85 -13.14
C THR A 346 20.02 -21.52 -13.10
N VAL A 347 19.29 -20.42 -13.32
CA VAL A 347 19.82 -19.05 -13.26
C VAL A 347 19.46 -18.33 -11.97
N PHE A 348 18.26 -18.59 -11.47
CA PHE A 348 17.68 -18.01 -10.27
C PHE A 348 16.83 -19.07 -9.57
N GLU A 349 16.95 -19.22 -8.26
CA GLU A 349 16.19 -20.22 -7.51
C GLU A 349 15.91 -19.76 -6.09
N LEU A 350 14.67 -19.92 -5.64
CA LEU A 350 14.26 -19.64 -4.26
C LEU A 350 14.83 -20.70 -3.32
N ILE A 351 15.64 -20.27 -2.36
CA ILE A 351 16.30 -21.15 -1.39
C ILE A 351 15.83 -20.93 0.06
N GLY A 352 15.14 -19.82 0.36
CA GLY A 352 14.66 -19.53 1.70
C GLY A 352 13.53 -18.51 1.73
N VAL A 353 12.62 -18.67 2.71
CA VAL A 353 11.62 -17.66 3.08
C VAL A 353 11.58 -17.60 4.61
N GLU A 354 11.75 -16.41 5.18
CA GLU A 354 11.79 -16.17 6.62
C GLU A 354 10.68 -15.21 7.07
#